data_AF-A0AAU4QM04-F1
#
_entry.id   AF-A0AAU4QM04-F1
#
_cell.length_a   1.000
_cell.length_b   1.000
_cell.length_c   1.000
_cell.angle_alpha   90.00
_cell.angle_beta   90.00
_cell.angle_gamma   90.00
#
_symmetry.space_group_name_H-M   'P 1'
#
loop_
_entity.id
_entity.type
_entity.pdbx_description
1 polymer ?
#
loop_
_entity_poly.entity_id
_entity_poly.type
_entity_poly.pdbx_seq_one_letter_code
_entity_poly.pdbx_strand_id
1 'polypeptide(L)'
;MAGIKVRTDPVTRSKLGESVLSDLREELRAIDCQTCGRPLRRWRRPALAVYADGELANASLHHAGCRPPGWHEGPMAPVSDVPHLTWRAGTFVMPALLTLGTASDGTPFFLVNPSYEAALLQYVDGERGEDGEHGATSENGEGGETARGWQVWTVEVFKELGLDGGLHALSPDAVPTRGLTASIADRRVSVTVRSGEVHHHWPDIPVSPETERLARSRGSIVVGVTTLFDIHKPITDLQIGMHVATGEFAVGVAALAGSGGGKGGRRRKT
;
A
#
# COMPACT_ATOMS: atom_id res chain seq x y z
N MET A 1 15.81 -0.32 -8.73
CA MET A 1 15.75 0.89 -9.59
C MET A 1 16.57 1.98 -8.91
N ALA A 2 17.12 2.98 -9.62
CA ALA A 2 17.80 4.07 -8.94
C ALA A 2 16.77 4.94 -8.18
N GLY A 3 16.83 4.92 -6.85
CA GLY A 3 15.94 5.73 -6.00
C GLY A 3 16.06 7.23 -6.23
N ILE A 4 15.10 8.00 -5.75
CA ILE A 4 15.11 9.46 -5.89
C ILE A 4 16.21 10.09 -5.02
N LYS A 5 16.76 11.23 -5.44
CA LYS A 5 17.67 12.02 -4.60
C LYS A 5 16.90 13.13 -3.91
N VAL A 6 16.71 13.02 -2.60
CA VAL A 6 16.04 14.04 -1.77
C VAL A 6 17.04 14.98 -1.09
N ARG A 7 16.60 16.19 -0.73
CA ARG A 7 17.28 17.07 0.21
C ARG A 7 16.74 16.78 1.61
N THR A 8 17.65 16.58 2.55
CA THR A 8 17.36 16.35 3.96
C THR A 8 18.26 17.25 4.80
N ASP A 9 17.76 17.70 5.95
CA ASP A 9 18.57 18.41 6.93
C ASP A 9 19.22 17.42 7.91
N PRO A 10 20.22 17.87 8.71
CA PRO A 10 20.91 16.99 9.66
C PRO A 10 19.98 16.38 10.72
N VAL A 11 18.95 17.10 11.17
CA VAL A 11 18.02 16.63 12.20
C VAL A 11 17.17 15.48 11.66
N THR A 12 16.55 15.65 10.49
CA THR A 12 15.78 14.57 9.84
C THR A 12 16.65 13.34 9.60
N ARG A 13 17.89 13.54 9.12
CA ARG A 13 18.82 12.43 8.88
C ARG A 13 19.18 11.69 10.17
N SER A 14 19.43 12.42 11.26
CA SER A 14 19.75 11.82 12.55
C SER A 14 18.59 11.03 13.14
N LYS A 15 17.34 11.50 12.95
CA LYS A 15 16.15 10.84 13.49
C LYS A 15 15.74 9.61 12.70
N LEU A 16 15.76 9.69 11.37
CA LEU A 16 15.37 8.57 10.50
C LEU A 16 16.47 7.53 10.32
N GLY A 17 17.74 7.93 10.39
CA GLY A 17 18.86 7.05 10.01
C GLY A 17 18.93 6.82 8.49
N GLU A 18 19.99 6.16 8.04
CA GLU A 18 20.20 5.97 6.59
C GLU A 18 19.32 4.87 6.01
N SER A 19 18.95 3.85 6.80
CA SER A 19 18.06 2.77 6.33
C SER A 19 16.71 3.31 5.89
N VAL A 20 16.00 4.00 6.78
CA VAL A 20 14.68 4.60 6.48
C VAL A 20 14.77 5.64 5.36
N LEU A 21 15.87 6.40 5.30
CA LEU A 21 16.10 7.32 4.19
C LEU A 21 16.33 6.60 2.87
N SER A 22 16.91 5.41 2.87
CA SER A 22 17.02 4.55 1.69
C SER A 22 15.64 4.09 1.25
N ASP A 23 14.86 3.53 2.17
CA ASP A 23 13.50 3.03 1.91
C ASP A 23 12.61 4.14 1.34
N LEU A 24 12.62 5.33 1.95
CA LEU A 24 11.91 6.50 1.43
C LEU A 24 12.34 6.89 0.01
N ARG A 25 13.60 6.73 -0.37
CA ARG A 25 14.07 7.03 -1.74
C ARG A 25 13.64 5.96 -2.74
N GLU A 26 13.39 4.75 -2.28
CA GLU A 26 12.90 3.62 -3.08
C GLU A 26 11.39 3.62 -3.24
N GLU A 27 10.65 4.06 -2.23
CA GLU A 27 9.19 4.13 -2.24
C GLU A 27 8.69 5.43 -2.88
N LEU A 28 9.24 6.58 -2.48
CA LEU A 28 8.75 7.86 -2.97
C LEU A 28 9.10 8.09 -4.45
N ARG A 29 8.21 8.81 -5.12
CA ARG A 29 8.29 9.22 -6.52
C ARG A 29 8.13 10.73 -6.56
N ALA A 30 9.11 11.45 -7.09
CA ALA A 30 9.03 12.90 -7.18
C ALA A 30 8.18 13.35 -8.38
N ILE A 31 6.85 13.21 -8.30
CA ILE A 31 5.93 13.65 -9.36
C ILE A 31 5.47 15.09 -9.10
N ASP A 32 4.64 15.34 -8.08
CA ASP A 32 4.08 16.67 -7.78
C ASP A 32 4.41 17.18 -6.37
N CYS A 33 4.60 18.49 -6.25
CA CYS A 33 4.91 19.12 -4.97
C CYS A 33 3.68 19.12 -4.06
N GLN A 34 3.82 18.55 -2.86
CA GLN A 34 2.72 18.43 -1.89
C GLN A 34 2.23 19.77 -1.30
N THR A 35 2.90 20.88 -1.61
CA THR A 35 2.45 22.23 -1.19
C THR A 35 1.73 22.99 -2.30
N CYS A 36 2.16 22.86 -3.56
CA CYS A 36 1.66 23.72 -4.65
C CYS A 36 1.07 22.96 -5.83
N GLY A 37 1.08 21.62 -5.79
CA GLY A 37 0.56 20.73 -6.84
C GLY A 37 1.31 20.78 -8.17
N ARG A 38 2.40 21.55 -8.28
CA ARG A 38 3.20 21.67 -9.51
C ARG A 38 4.26 20.55 -9.57
N PRO A 39 4.66 20.10 -10.77
CA PRO A 39 5.65 19.03 -10.92
C PRO A 39 6.98 19.30 -10.20
N LEU A 40 7.48 18.29 -9.49
CA LEU A 40 8.82 18.24 -8.93
C LEU A 40 9.81 18.00 -10.08
N ARG A 41 10.28 19.11 -10.68
CA ARG A 41 11.17 19.09 -11.85
C ARG A 41 12.31 18.07 -11.68
N ARG A 42 12.47 17.18 -12.67
CA ARG A 42 13.46 16.08 -12.73
C ARG A 42 14.88 16.40 -12.27
N TRP A 43 15.34 17.65 -12.44
CA TRP A 43 16.73 18.06 -12.18
C TRP A 43 16.96 18.72 -10.81
N ARG A 44 15.91 19.02 -10.04
CA ARG A 44 16.05 19.58 -8.69
C ARG A 44 15.69 18.52 -7.66
N ARG A 45 16.59 18.26 -6.72
CA ARG A 45 16.32 17.40 -5.57
C ARG A 45 15.16 17.99 -4.76
N PRO A 46 14.01 17.29 -4.62
CA PRO A 46 12.91 17.75 -3.78
C PRO A 46 13.36 17.84 -2.32
N ALA A 47 12.74 18.73 -1.56
CA ALA A 47 12.88 18.79 -0.10
C ALA A 47 12.00 17.71 0.53
N LEU A 48 12.59 16.90 1.42
CA LEU A 48 11.86 15.98 2.27
C LEU A 48 11.49 16.72 3.56
N ALA A 49 10.19 16.90 3.80
CA ALA A 49 9.67 17.40 5.06
C ALA A 49 9.00 16.26 5.80
N VAL A 50 9.28 16.13 7.10
CA VAL A 50 8.69 15.12 7.97
C VAL A 50 7.92 15.84 9.07
N TYR A 51 6.65 15.49 9.22
CA TYR A 51 5.83 15.95 10.33
C TYR A 51 5.53 14.76 11.22
N ALA A 52 5.90 14.83 12.49
CA ALA A 52 5.71 13.77 13.45
C ALA A 52 4.76 14.19 14.56
N ASP A 53 3.90 13.24 14.94
CA ASP A 53 2.95 13.34 16.04
C ASP A 53 2.93 12.00 16.79
N GLY A 54 3.57 11.97 17.96
CA GLY A 54 3.77 10.75 18.74
C GLY A 54 4.60 9.71 17.99
N GLU A 55 4.02 8.53 17.80
CA GLU A 55 4.65 7.38 17.13
C GLU A 55 4.39 7.35 15.62
N LEU A 56 3.74 8.36 15.06
CA LEU A 56 3.44 8.44 13.64
C LEU A 56 4.09 9.67 13.01
N ALA A 57 4.52 9.54 11.76
CA ALA A 57 4.99 10.68 10.99
C ALA A 57 4.62 10.58 9.51
N ASN A 58 4.45 11.73 8.86
CA ASN A 58 4.25 11.83 7.42
C ASN A 58 5.49 12.45 6.77
N ALA A 59 6.14 11.69 5.89
CA ALA A 59 7.28 12.14 5.10
C ALA A 59 6.83 12.49 3.68
N SER A 60 6.97 13.76 3.27
CA SER A 60 6.47 14.24 1.97
C SER A 60 7.46 15.09 1.18
N LEU A 61 7.27 15.13 -0.15
CA LEU A 61 8.16 15.80 -1.09
C LEU A 61 7.64 17.16 -1.55
N HIS A 62 8.53 18.16 -1.52
CA HIS A 62 8.21 19.54 -1.86
C HIS A 62 9.27 20.18 -2.77
N HIS A 63 8.91 21.28 -3.44
CA HIS A 63 9.94 22.22 -3.89
C HIS A 63 10.60 22.86 -2.67
N ALA A 64 11.92 22.99 -2.69
CA ALA A 64 12.66 23.60 -1.58
C ALA A 64 12.22 25.05 -1.26
N GLY A 65 11.63 25.76 -2.21
CA GLY A 65 11.05 27.10 -1.98
C GLY A 65 9.61 27.08 -1.45
N CYS A 66 8.88 25.98 -1.61
CA CYS A 66 7.54 25.81 -1.04
C CYS A 66 7.62 25.32 0.41
N ARG A 67 8.50 24.36 0.69
CA ARG A 67 8.80 23.86 2.03
C ARG A 67 10.29 23.52 2.13
N PRO A 68 11.00 24.02 3.14
CA PRO A 68 12.38 23.61 3.38
C PRO A 68 12.41 22.14 3.86
N PRO A 69 13.49 21.40 3.62
CA PRO A 69 13.65 20.07 4.22
C PRO A 69 13.78 20.22 5.74
N GLY A 70 13.18 19.31 6.50
CA GLY A 70 13.22 19.40 7.95
C GLY A 70 12.28 18.45 8.67
N TRP A 71 12.58 18.26 9.95
CA TRP A 71 11.74 17.57 10.91
C TRP A 71 10.87 18.59 11.65
N HIS A 72 9.57 18.32 11.73
CA HIS A 72 8.60 19.16 12.39
C HIS A 72 7.82 18.32 13.39
N GLU A 73 7.83 18.72 14.66
CA GLU A 73 6.94 18.15 15.67
C GLU A 73 5.63 18.94 15.67
N GLY A 74 4.50 18.26 15.79
CA GLY A 74 3.20 18.89 15.95
C GLY A 74 2.07 18.08 15.34
N PRO A 75 0.81 18.50 15.56
CA PRO A 75 -0.34 17.77 15.08
C PRO A 75 -0.24 17.57 13.56
N MET A 76 -0.33 16.31 13.13
CA MET A 76 -0.42 15.99 11.72
C MET A 76 -1.83 16.31 11.23
N ALA A 77 -1.94 17.08 10.14
CA ALA A 77 -3.17 17.04 9.37
C ALA A 77 -3.35 15.58 8.89
N PRO A 78 -4.59 15.05 8.89
CA PRO A 78 -4.85 13.73 8.34
C PRO A 78 -4.23 13.61 6.94
N VAL A 79 -3.59 12.47 6.65
CA VAL A 79 -2.97 12.25 5.33
C VAL A 79 -4.01 12.38 4.20
N SER A 80 -5.27 12.07 4.50
CA SER A 80 -6.43 12.28 3.62
C SER A 80 -6.71 13.74 3.27
N ASP A 81 -6.27 14.69 4.10
CA ASP A 81 -6.50 16.12 3.95
C ASP A 81 -5.33 16.81 3.25
N VAL A 82 -4.29 16.06 2.87
CA VAL A 82 -3.18 16.58 2.06
C VAL A 82 -3.70 16.81 0.64
N PRO A 83 -3.84 18.07 0.18
CA PRO A 83 -4.65 18.40 -1.02
C PRO A 83 -4.11 17.85 -2.35
N HIS A 84 -2.90 17.28 -2.32
CA HIS A 84 -2.12 16.94 -3.51
C HIS A 84 -1.53 15.52 -3.46
N LEU A 85 -1.95 14.68 -2.51
CA LEU A 85 -1.42 13.32 -2.42
C LEU A 85 -1.84 12.54 -3.66
N THR A 86 -0.86 12.24 -4.53
CA THR A 86 -1.16 11.46 -5.71
C THR A 86 -1.01 9.98 -5.39
N TRP A 87 -2.05 9.25 -5.72
CA TRP A 87 -2.02 7.81 -5.82
C TRP A 87 -2.22 7.43 -7.28
N ARG A 88 -1.80 6.22 -7.64
CA ARG A 88 -2.07 5.64 -8.95
C ARG A 88 -2.65 4.26 -8.76
N ALA A 89 -3.56 3.88 -9.65
CA ALA A 89 -4.11 2.54 -9.68
C ALA A 89 -4.27 2.06 -11.11
N GLY A 90 -4.29 0.74 -11.28
CA GLY A 90 -4.49 0.08 -12.54
C GLY A 90 -5.16 -1.28 -12.34
N THR A 91 -5.71 -1.84 -13.41
CA THR A 91 -6.34 -3.15 -13.39
C THR A 91 -5.71 -4.07 -14.43
N PHE A 92 -5.60 -5.34 -14.11
CA PHE A 92 -5.11 -6.37 -15.03
C PHE A 92 -5.65 -7.74 -14.61
N VAL A 93 -5.31 -8.76 -15.39
CA VAL A 93 -5.64 -10.16 -15.09
C VAL A 93 -4.34 -10.88 -14.77
N MET A 94 -4.22 -11.37 -13.55
CA MET A 94 -3.09 -12.20 -13.14
C MET A 94 -3.26 -13.62 -13.72
N PRO A 95 -2.28 -14.17 -14.46
CA PRO A 95 -2.36 -15.50 -15.02
C PRO A 95 -2.55 -16.58 -13.95
N ALA A 96 -3.38 -17.59 -14.24
CA ALA A 96 -3.70 -18.68 -13.31
C ALA A 96 -2.46 -19.44 -12.79
N LEU A 97 -1.40 -19.56 -13.61
CA LEU A 97 -0.15 -20.23 -13.23
C LEU A 97 0.54 -19.59 -12.01
N LEU A 98 0.26 -18.31 -11.75
CA LEU A 98 0.81 -17.56 -10.63
C LEU A 98 -0.14 -17.52 -9.42
N THR A 99 -1.28 -18.23 -9.50
CA THR A 99 -2.29 -18.26 -8.44
C THR A 99 -2.34 -19.64 -7.79
N LEU A 100 -2.62 -19.69 -6.49
CA LEU A 100 -2.80 -20.96 -5.77
C LEU A 100 -4.16 -21.57 -6.15
N GLY A 101 -4.20 -22.40 -7.20
CA GLY A 101 -5.40 -23.17 -7.53
C GLY A 101 -5.49 -23.71 -8.95
N THR A 102 -6.51 -24.54 -9.18
CA THR A 102 -6.84 -25.17 -10.47
C THR A 102 -7.77 -24.32 -11.33
N ALA A 103 -7.93 -23.03 -11.04
CA ALA A 103 -8.76 -22.17 -11.88
C ALA A 103 -8.15 -22.12 -13.27
N SER A 104 -8.94 -22.47 -14.29
CA SER A 104 -8.51 -22.35 -15.69
C SER A 104 -8.33 -20.89 -16.11
N ASP A 105 -8.96 -19.98 -15.36
CA ASP A 105 -9.12 -18.58 -15.71
C ASP A 105 -8.23 -17.70 -14.81
N GLY A 106 -7.74 -16.59 -15.34
CA GLY A 106 -6.92 -15.65 -14.58
C GLY A 106 -7.68 -14.93 -13.46
N THR A 107 -6.94 -14.31 -12.55
CA THR A 107 -7.50 -13.58 -11.39
C THR A 107 -7.57 -12.08 -11.68
N PRO A 108 -8.77 -11.45 -11.61
CA PRO A 108 -8.90 -10.01 -11.82
C PRO A 108 -8.25 -9.26 -10.65
N PHE A 109 -7.40 -8.29 -10.99
CA PHE A 109 -6.56 -7.60 -10.02
C PHE A 109 -6.71 -6.08 -10.17
N PHE A 110 -6.82 -5.40 -9.04
CA PHE A 110 -6.76 -3.95 -8.87
C PHE A 110 -5.51 -3.63 -8.06
N LEU A 111 -4.53 -2.99 -8.67
CA LEU A 111 -3.28 -2.61 -8.01
C LEU A 111 -3.26 -1.12 -7.79
N VAL A 112 -2.95 -0.69 -6.57
CA VAL A 112 -2.81 0.72 -6.20
C VAL A 112 -1.46 0.96 -5.54
N ASN A 113 -0.86 2.10 -5.88
CA ASN A 113 0.24 2.68 -5.15
C ASN A 113 -0.26 3.98 -4.49
N PRO A 114 -0.41 3.98 -3.15
CA PRO A 114 -1.00 5.09 -2.41
C PRO A 114 0.00 6.23 -2.16
N SER A 115 1.29 6.01 -2.39
CA SER A 115 2.37 6.82 -1.84
C SER A 115 3.42 7.17 -2.88
N TYR A 116 3.06 8.07 -3.79
CA TYR A 116 4.04 8.67 -4.68
C TYR A 116 4.87 9.72 -3.92
N GLU A 117 4.28 10.84 -3.52
CA GLU A 117 5.05 11.96 -2.95
C GLU A 117 5.01 12.04 -1.43
N ALA A 118 4.31 11.10 -0.77
CA ALA A 118 4.22 11.02 0.67
C ALA A 118 4.21 9.57 1.15
N ALA A 119 4.86 9.30 2.28
CA ALA A 119 4.90 8.00 2.92
C ALA A 119 4.55 8.16 4.41
N LEU A 120 3.85 7.17 4.95
CA LEU A 120 3.65 7.10 6.40
C LEU A 120 4.86 6.43 7.03
N LEU A 121 5.24 6.95 8.19
CA LEU A 121 6.26 6.37 9.06
C LEU A 121 5.61 6.02 10.40
N GLN A 122 6.05 4.92 10.99
CA GLN A 122 5.75 4.58 12.37
C GLN A 122 7.05 4.44 13.16
N TYR A 123 7.05 4.93 14.39
CA TYR A 123 8.10 4.67 15.35
C TYR A 123 7.81 3.33 16.01
N VAL A 124 8.68 2.35 15.78
CA VAL A 124 8.60 1.05 16.41
C VAL A 124 9.48 1.09 17.65
N ASP A 125 8.86 1.06 18.82
CA ASP A 125 9.58 0.73 20.05
C ASP A 125 9.95 -0.74 19.96
N GLY A 126 11.25 -1.04 19.90
CA GLY A 126 11.72 -2.42 19.86
C GLY A 126 11.12 -3.19 21.04
N GLU A 127 10.53 -4.35 20.78
CA GLU A 127 10.00 -5.20 21.84
C GLU A 127 11.12 -5.48 22.83
N ARG A 128 11.01 -4.88 24.02
CA ARG A 128 11.91 -5.17 25.13
C ARG A 128 11.52 -6.57 25.57
N GLY A 129 12.18 -7.58 25.00
CA GLY A 129 11.91 -8.99 25.33
C GLY A 129 11.73 -9.13 26.83
N GLU A 130 10.50 -9.43 27.25
CA GLU A 130 10.15 -9.55 28.68
C GLU A 130 10.81 -10.78 29.32
N ASP A 131 11.47 -11.60 28.51
CA ASP A 131 12.25 -12.76 28.93
C ASP A 131 13.68 -12.36 29.32
N GLY A 132 13.77 -11.41 30.26
CA GLY A 132 14.97 -11.20 31.03
C GLY A 132 15.17 -12.31 32.05
N GLU A 133 15.42 -13.56 31.63
CA GLU A 133 16.17 -14.51 32.45
C GLU A 133 16.71 -15.71 31.64
N HIS A 134 18.04 -15.79 31.58
CA HIS A 134 18.87 -16.98 31.32
C HIS A 134 19.15 -17.36 29.86
N GLY A 135 20.07 -16.60 29.26
CA GLY A 135 21.35 -17.14 28.81
C GLY A 135 21.36 -18.23 27.74
N ALA A 136 21.79 -17.85 26.54
CA ALA A 136 22.84 -18.54 25.80
C ALA A 136 23.27 -17.67 24.61
N THR A 137 24.57 -17.43 24.50
CA THR A 137 25.21 -16.82 23.33
C THR A 137 24.99 -17.72 22.11
N SER A 138 23.94 -17.44 21.32
CA SER A 138 23.79 -18.04 20.00
C SER A 138 24.53 -17.16 19.00
N GLU A 139 25.77 -17.54 18.68
CA GLU A 139 26.66 -16.79 17.77
C GLU A 139 26.26 -16.88 16.28
N ASN A 140 25.12 -17.48 15.92
CA ASN A 140 24.70 -17.62 14.53
C ASN A 140 23.21 -17.32 14.27
N GLY A 141 22.57 -16.53 15.13
CA GLY A 141 21.18 -16.14 14.95
C GLY A 141 21.03 -14.91 14.06
N GLU A 142 20.52 -15.08 12.85
CA GLU A 142 19.71 -14.09 12.13
C GLU A 142 18.37 -13.85 12.88
N GLY A 143 18.44 -13.70 14.20
CA GLY A 143 17.33 -13.27 15.04
C GLY A 143 17.21 -11.78 14.86
N GLY A 144 16.30 -11.38 13.98
CA GLY A 144 15.99 -9.98 13.69
C GLY A 144 15.49 -9.28 14.92
N GLU A 145 16.41 -8.74 15.72
CA GLU A 145 16.12 -7.72 16.70
C GLU A 145 15.61 -6.52 15.89
N THR A 146 14.29 -6.29 15.92
CA THR A 146 13.70 -5.13 15.24
C THR A 146 14.28 -3.88 15.89
N ALA A 147 15.21 -3.26 15.18
CA ALA A 147 15.90 -2.08 15.69
C ALA A 147 14.87 -1.00 16.00
N ARG A 148 14.87 -0.54 17.27
CA ARG A 148 14.06 0.58 17.72
C ARG A 148 14.28 1.79 16.81
N GLY A 149 13.22 2.36 16.26
CA GLY A 149 13.35 3.50 15.35
C GLY A 149 12.14 3.73 14.47
N TRP A 150 12.25 4.75 13.63
CA TRP A 150 11.27 4.99 12.57
C TRP A 150 11.37 3.90 11.50
N GLN A 151 10.24 3.54 10.90
CA GLN A 151 10.14 2.63 9.77
C GLN A 151 9.12 3.18 8.78
N VAL A 152 9.30 2.89 7.49
CA VAL A 152 8.23 3.17 6.52
C VAL A 152 7.09 2.19 6.75
N TRP A 153 5.89 2.72 6.94
CA TRP A 153 4.72 1.98 7.42
C TRP A 153 3.52 2.09 6.46
N THR A 154 3.75 2.58 5.25
CA THR A 154 2.68 2.89 4.30
C THR A 154 1.85 1.64 3.96
N VAL A 155 2.50 0.52 3.68
CA VAL A 155 1.82 -0.72 3.25
C VAL A 155 1.20 -1.43 4.47
N GLU A 156 1.88 -1.36 5.61
CA GLU A 156 1.51 -1.98 6.88
C GLU A 156 0.16 -1.46 7.38
N VAL A 157 -0.13 -0.16 7.22
CA VAL A 157 -1.48 0.37 7.49
C VAL A 157 -2.56 -0.44 6.78
N PHE A 158 -2.36 -0.75 5.50
CA PHE A 158 -3.38 -1.50 4.75
C PHE A 158 -3.45 -2.96 5.21
N LYS A 159 -2.33 -3.56 5.65
CA LYS A 159 -2.35 -4.90 6.27
C LYS A 159 -3.19 -4.88 7.55
N GLU A 160 -3.04 -3.86 8.39
CA GLU A 160 -3.86 -3.68 9.61
C GLU A 160 -5.36 -3.46 9.30
N LEU A 161 -5.69 -2.93 8.11
CA LEU A 161 -7.06 -2.84 7.61
C LEU A 161 -7.59 -4.18 7.03
N GLY A 162 -6.83 -5.27 7.16
CA GLY A 162 -7.21 -6.63 6.74
C GLY A 162 -6.75 -7.02 5.33
N LEU A 163 -5.82 -6.28 4.72
CA LEU A 163 -5.18 -6.65 3.46
C LEU A 163 -3.90 -7.46 3.73
N ASP A 164 -4.00 -8.51 4.55
CA ASP A 164 -2.93 -9.41 4.94
C ASP A 164 -3.06 -10.80 4.28
N GLY A 165 -3.92 -10.93 3.27
CA GLY A 165 -4.28 -12.21 2.67
C GLY A 165 -3.17 -12.90 1.88
N GLY A 166 -2.06 -12.22 1.58
CA GLY A 166 -0.90 -12.78 0.85
C GLY A 166 -1.31 -13.58 -0.39
N LEU A 167 -0.72 -14.77 -0.56
CA LEU A 167 -1.08 -15.68 -1.66
C LEU A 167 -2.50 -16.27 -1.53
N HIS A 168 -3.07 -16.35 -0.33
CA HIS A 168 -4.43 -16.86 -0.14
C HIS A 168 -5.47 -15.97 -0.81
N ALA A 169 -5.23 -14.65 -0.88
CA ALA A 169 -6.10 -13.72 -1.59
C ALA A 169 -6.19 -14.02 -3.10
N LEU A 170 -5.21 -14.71 -3.68
CA LEU A 170 -5.20 -15.13 -5.08
C LEU A 170 -6.02 -16.40 -5.34
N SER A 171 -6.42 -17.13 -4.29
CA SER A 171 -7.17 -18.37 -4.43
C SER A 171 -8.57 -18.12 -4.99
N PRO A 172 -9.13 -19.01 -5.84
CA PRO A 172 -10.54 -18.96 -6.26
C PRO A 172 -11.55 -18.86 -5.11
N ASP A 173 -11.23 -19.50 -3.98
CA ASP A 173 -12.11 -19.60 -2.81
C ASP A 173 -11.83 -18.54 -1.74
N ALA A 174 -10.98 -17.55 -2.05
CA ALA A 174 -10.62 -16.50 -1.12
C ALA A 174 -11.85 -15.71 -0.65
N VAL A 175 -12.03 -15.63 0.67
CA VAL A 175 -13.14 -14.92 1.30
C VAL A 175 -12.91 -13.41 1.16
N PRO A 176 -13.95 -12.61 0.82
CA PRO A 176 -13.83 -11.17 0.79
C PRO A 176 -13.34 -10.59 2.13
N THR A 177 -12.37 -9.68 2.05
CA THR A 177 -11.86 -8.92 3.19
C THR A 177 -12.95 -8.03 3.76
N ARG A 178 -13.15 -8.08 5.08
CA ARG A 178 -14.16 -7.25 5.76
C ARG A 178 -13.85 -5.76 5.55
N GLY A 179 -14.86 -4.98 5.20
CA GLY A 179 -14.68 -3.53 4.98
C GLY A 179 -14.09 -3.16 3.62
N LEU A 180 -13.66 -4.14 2.82
CA LEU A 180 -13.15 -3.94 1.46
C LEU A 180 -14.24 -4.24 0.42
N THR A 181 -14.59 -3.23 -0.37
CA THR A 181 -15.66 -3.33 -1.37
C THR A 181 -15.23 -2.72 -2.70
N ALA A 182 -15.80 -3.23 -3.79
CA ALA A 182 -15.57 -2.70 -5.13
C ALA A 182 -16.88 -2.57 -5.90
N SER A 183 -16.95 -1.64 -6.84
CA SER A 183 -18.07 -1.47 -7.76
C SER A 183 -17.56 -1.26 -9.17
N ILE A 184 -18.21 -1.86 -10.16
CA ILE A 184 -17.88 -1.66 -11.59
C ILE A 184 -19.07 -1.05 -12.31
N ALA A 185 -18.88 0.16 -12.85
CA ALA A 185 -19.84 0.90 -13.65
C ALA A 185 -19.12 1.55 -14.85
N ASP A 186 -19.75 1.55 -16.03
CA ASP A 186 -19.21 2.20 -17.24
C ASP A 186 -17.76 1.85 -17.58
N ARG A 187 -17.39 0.57 -17.42
CA ARG A 187 -16.01 0.06 -17.60
C ARG A 187 -14.98 0.78 -16.72
N ARG A 188 -15.41 1.20 -15.53
CA ARG A 188 -14.57 1.73 -14.46
C ARG A 188 -14.84 1.00 -13.17
N VAL A 189 -13.79 0.72 -12.42
CA VAL A 189 -13.86 0.11 -11.09
C VAL A 189 -13.51 1.15 -10.04
N SER A 190 -14.30 1.17 -8.97
CA SER A 190 -14.02 1.93 -7.77
C SER A 190 -13.84 0.97 -6.61
N VAL A 191 -12.80 1.19 -5.79
CA VAL A 191 -12.50 0.36 -4.61
C VAL A 191 -12.58 1.23 -3.36
N THR A 192 -13.13 0.68 -2.28
CA THR A 192 -13.28 1.35 -0.99
C THR A 192 -12.83 0.44 0.13
N VAL A 193 -11.97 0.93 1.01
CA VAL A 193 -11.54 0.30 2.26
C VAL A 193 -12.15 1.07 3.42
N ARG A 194 -12.86 0.40 4.33
CA ARG A 194 -13.46 1.01 5.53
C ARG A 194 -13.04 0.26 6.79
N SER A 195 -12.46 0.98 7.74
CA SER A 195 -12.20 0.47 9.10
C SER A 195 -12.46 1.58 10.12
N GLY A 196 -13.54 1.46 10.89
CA GLY A 196 -13.97 2.51 11.81
C GLY A 196 -14.22 3.83 11.07
N GLU A 197 -13.50 4.88 11.47
CA GLU A 197 -13.53 6.22 10.86
C GLU A 197 -12.59 6.35 9.65
N VAL A 198 -11.65 5.42 9.47
CA VAL A 198 -10.69 5.45 8.36
C VAL A 198 -11.37 4.94 7.08
N HIS A 199 -11.28 5.77 6.03
CA HIS A 199 -11.89 5.49 4.73
C HIS A 199 -10.91 5.82 3.59
N HIS A 200 -10.48 4.79 2.84
CA HIS A 200 -9.75 4.98 1.59
C HIS A 200 -10.67 4.70 0.40
N HIS A 201 -10.61 5.56 -0.61
CA HIS A 201 -11.42 5.44 -1.80
C HIS A 201 -10.61 5.72 -3.06
N TRP A 202 -10.63 4.77 -3.99
CA TRP A 202 -9.96 4.84 -5.28
C TRP A 202 -11.00 4.76 -6.39
N PRO A 203 -11.60 5.89 -6.81
CA PRO A 203 -12.68 5.91 -7.78
C PRO A 203 -12.21 5.76 -9.23
N ASP A 204 -13.15 5.27 -10.05
CA ASP A 204 -13.19 5.49 -11.50
C ASP A 204 -11.96 4.99 -12.29
N ILE A 205 -11.36 3.89 -11.88
CA ILE A 205 -10.19 3.33 -12.57
C ILE A 205 -10.62 2.53 -13.80
N PRO A 206 -10.10 2.83 -15.01
CA PRO A 206 -10.46 2.08 -16.22
C PRO A 206 -10.19 0.59 -16.04
N VAL A 207 -11.15 -0.24 -16.45
CA VAL A 207 -11.04 -1.69 -16.42
C VAL A 207 -11.19 -2.30 -17.81
N SER A 208 -10.33 -3.26 -18.15
CA SER A 208 -10.44 -3.97 -19.43
C SER A 208 -11.70 -4.85 -19.47
N PRO A 209 -12.32 -5.09 -20.65
CA PRO A 209 -13.50 -5.96 -20.75
C PRO A 209 -13.27 -7.36 -20.17
N GLU A 210 -12.05 -7.87 -20.28
CA GLU A 210 -11.67 -9.16 -19.73
C GLU A 210 -11.61 -9.15 -18.20
N THR A 211 -10.96 -8.15 -17.60
CA THR A 211 -10.88 -7.99 -16.14
C THR A 211 -12.28 -7.80 -15.55
N GLU A 212 -13.13 -7.00 -16.20
CA GLU A 212 -14.52 -6.82 -15.79
C GLU A 212 -15.31 -8.13 -15.83
N ARG A 213 -15.21 -8.89 -16.93
CA ARG A 213 -15.89 -10.19 -17.08
C ARG A 213 -15.48 -11.15 -15.96
N LEU A 214 -14.18 -11.27 -15.68
CA LEU A 214 -13.66 -12.15 -14.64
C LEU A 214 -14.10 -11.68 -13.25
N ALA A 215 -14.01 -10.38 -12.95
CA ALA A 215 -14.44 -9.84 -11.66
C ALA A 215 -15.94 -10.11 -11.42
N ARG A 216 -16.79 -9.89 -12.42
CA ARG A 216 -18.23 -10.16 -12.33
C ARG A 216 -18.53 -11.65 -12.18
N SER A 217 -17.85 -12.52 -12.93
CA SER A 217 -17.97 -13.99 -12.81
C SER A 217 -17.61 -14.48 -11.41
N ARG A 218 -16.50 -13.95 -10.86
CA ARG A 218 -15.99 -14.26 -9.53
C ARG A 218 -16.80 -13.60 -8.41
N GLY A 219 -17.57 -12.55 -8.71
CA GLY A 219 -18.25 -11.71 -7.72
C GLY A 219 -17.31 -10.88 -6.84
N SER A 220 -16.02 -10.81 -7.18
CA SER A 220 -14.97 -10.12 -6.42
C SER A 220 -13.79 -9.73 -7.31
N ILE A 221 -12.93 -8.83 -6.81
CA ILE A 221 -11.65 -8.44 -7.41
C ILE A 221 -10.56 -8.47 -6.34
N VAL A 222 -9.36 -8.95 -6.66
CA VAL A 222 -8.22 -8.88 -5.74
C VAL A 222 -7.69 -7.45 -5.74
N VAL A 223 -7.41 -6.91 -4.56
CA VAL A 223 -6.83 -5.58 -4.36
C VAL A 223 -5.45 -5.75 -3.78
N GLY A 224 -4.43 -5.23 -4.48
CA GLY A 224 -3.08 -5.11 -3.96
C GLY A 224 -2.69 -3.66 -3.74
N VAL A 225 -2.02 -3.38 -2.64
CA VAL A 225 -1.44 -2.09 -2.28
C VAL A 225 0.07 -2.24 -2.17
N THR A 226 0.83 -1.38 -2.84
CA THR A 226 2.30 -1.41 -2.84
C THR A 226 2.89 -0.04 -3.08
N THR A 227 4.10 0.23 -2.60
CA THR A 227 4.89 1.42 -2.94
C THR A 227 6.03 1.12 -3.92
N LEU A 228 6.29 -0.16 -4.20
CA LEU A 228 7.45 -0.62 -4.99
C LEU A 228 7.33 -0.25 -6.48
N PHE A 229 6.10 -0.23 -7.01
CA PHE A 229 5.88 -0.08 -8.44
C PHE A 229 5.39 1.30 -8.85
N ASP A 230 5.91 1.75 -9.99
CA ASP A 230 5.29 2.82 -10.77
C ASP A 230 4.29 2.17 -11.74
N ILE A 231 2.99 2.33 -11.45
CA ILE A 231 1.89 1.63 -12.16
C ILE A 231 1.81 2.01 -13.65
N HIS A 232 2.47 3.10 -14.08
CA HIS A 232 2.56 3.48 -15.49
C HIS A 232 3.70 2.80 -16.25
N LYS A 233 4.60 2.12 -15.56
CA LYS A 233 5.67 1.35 -16.19
C LYS A 233 5.21 -0.09 -16.40
N PRO A 234 5.76 -0.79 -17.41
CA PRO A 234 5.55 -2.22 -17.53
C PRO A 234 5.99 -2.93 -16.24
N ILE A 235 5.05 -3.68 -15.65
CA ILE A 235 5.27 -4.56 -14.50
C ILE A 235 4.86 -5.95 -14.98
N THR A 236 5.67 -6.96 -14.71
CA THR A 236 5.31 -8.33 -15.08
C THR A 236 4.48 -8.99 -14.00
N ASP A 237 3.59 -9.89 -14.39
CA ASP A 237 2.77 -10.65 -13.44
C ASP A 237 3.63 -11.44 -12.45
N LEU A 238 4.80 -11.95 -12.90
CA LEU A 238 5.75 -12.66 -12.05
C LEU A 238 6.30 -11.76 -10.94
N GLN A 239 6.64 -10.50 -11.24
CA GLN A 239 7.11 -9.56 -10.22
C GLN A 239 6.03 -9.33 -9.17
N ILE A 240 4.77 -9.13 -9.60
CA ILE A 240 3.65 -8.96 -8.67
C ILE A 240 3.47 -10.21 -7.82
N GLY A 241 3.42 -11.40 -8.43
CA GLY A 241 3.28 -12.67 -7.70
C GLY A 241 4.38 -12.90 -6.67
N MET A 242 5.63 -12.56 -7.01
CA MET A 242 6.76 -12.62 -6.07
C MET A 242 6.57 -11.70 -4.86
N HIS A 243 6.22 -10.43 -5.07
CA HIS A 243 6.04 -9.49 -3.95
C HIS A 243 4.80 -9.77 -3.10
N VAL A 244 3.76 -10.38 -3.69
CA VAL A 244 2.63 -10.93 -2.93
C VAL A 244 3.09 -12.09 -2.05
N ALA A 245 3.97 -12.97 -2.57
CA ALA A 245 4.49 -14.10 -1.82
C ALA A 245 5.45 -13.71 -0.69
N THR A 246 6.23 -12.64 -0.85
CA THR A 246 7.15 -12.13 0.18
C THR A 246 6.48 -11.23 1.22
N GLY A 247 5.20 -10.87 1.03
CA GLY A 247 4.48 -10.01 1.96
C GLY A 247 4.83 -8.52 1.84
N GLU A 248 5.50 -8.11 0.77
CA GLU A 248 5.80 -6.70 0.47
C GLU A 248 4.57 -5.95 -0.07
N PHE A 249 3.46 -6.66 -0.27
CA PHE A 249 2.17 -6.14 -0.66
C PHE A 249 1.17 -6.30 0.48
N ALA A 250 0.31 -5.32 0.65
CA ALA A 250 -0.96 -5.55 1.34
C ALA A 250 -1.96 -6.06 0.29
N VAL A 251 -2.51 -7.25 0.49
CA VAL A 251 -3.43 -7.89 -0.47
C VAL A 251 -4.71 -8.32 0.23
N GLY A 252 -5.85 -7.96 -0.37
CA GLY A 252 -7.17 -8.38 0.10
C GLY A 252 -8.13 -8.64 -1.07
N VAL A 253 -9.32 -9.15 -0.76
CA VAL A 253 -10.34 -9.46 -1.76
C VAL A 253 -11.53 -8.55 -1.57
N ALA A 254 -11.82 -7.71 -2.57
CA ALA A 254 -12.96 -6.80 -2.54
C ALA A 254 -14.20 -7.50 -3.11
N ALA A 255 -15.28 -7.57 -2.31
CA ALA A 255 -16.57 -8.02 -2.82
C ALA A 255 -17.15 -6.99 -3.80
N LEU A 256 -17.70 -7.45 -4.94
CA LEU A 256 -18.40 -6.57 -5.87
C LEU A 256 -19.79 -6.20 -5.34
N ALA A 257 -20.09 -4.90 -5.30
CA ALA A 257 -21.43 -4.42 -4.98
C ALA A 257 -22.45 -4.99 -5.98
N GLY A 258 -23.54 -5.57 -5.46
CA GLY A 258 -24.60 -6.15 -6.28
C GLY A 258 -24.37 -7.59 -6.77
N SER A 259 -23.23 -8.23 -6.45
CA SER A 259 -23.01 -9.66 -6.73
C SER A 259 -23.74 -10.59 -5.74
N GLY A 260 -24.48 -10.02 -4.78
CA GLY A 260 -25.45 -10.70 -3.92
C GLY A 260 -26.64 -11.24 -4.70
N GLY A 261 -26.37 -12.09 -5.68
CA GLY A 261 -27.36 -12.93 -6.33
C GLY A 261 -28.01 -13.79 -5.26
N GLY A 262 -29.28 -13.49 -4.99
CA GLY A 262 -30.09 -14.26 -4.07
C GLY A 262 -30.08 -15.74 -4.45
N LYS A 263 -29.32 -16.54 -3.71
CA LYS A 263 -29.74 -17.92 -3.42
C LYS A 263 -30.88 -17.81 -2.42
N GLY A 264 -32.03 -17.30 -2.89
CA GLY A 264 -33.30 -17.42 -2.22
C GLY A 264 -33.62 -18.90 -2.13
N GLY A 265 -33.23 -19.53 -1.03
CA GLY A 265 -33.64 -20.88 -0.69
C GLY A 265 -35.15 -20.93 -0.78
N ARG A 266 -35.68 -21.66 -1.77
CA ARG A 266 -37.07 -22.09 -1.80
C ARG A 266 -37.30 -22.91 -0.54
N ARG A 267 -37.78 -22.27 0.52
CA ARG A 267 -38.47 -22.94 1.63
C ARG A 267 -39.71 -23.59 1.01
N ARG A 268 -39.61 -24.88 0.71
CA ARG A 268 -40.77 -25.74 0.50
C ARG A 268 -41.57 -25.68 1.80
N LYS A 269 -42.72 -25.01 1.77
CA LYS A 269 -43.77 -25.23 2.77
C LYS A 269 -44.33 -26.62 2.47
N THR A 270 -44.05 -27.57 3.36
CA THR A 270 -44.85 -28.77 3.57
C THR A 270 -46.06 -28.41 4.42
#